data_AF-A0A7C2U0D4-F1
#
_entry.id   AF-A0A7C2U0D4-F1
#
_cell.length_a   1.000
_cell.length_b   1.000
_cell.length_c   1.000
_cell.angle_alpha   90.00
_cell.angle_beta   90.00
_cell.angle_gamma   90.00
#
_symmetry.space_group_name_H-M   'P 1'
#
loop_
_entity.id
_entity.type
_entity.pdbx_description
1 polymer ?
#
loop_
_entity_poly.entity_id
_entity_poly.type
_entity_poly.pdbx_seq_one_letter_code
_entity_poly.pdbx_strand_id
1 'polypeptide(L)'
;MDGEKFRETLLSYFKEFSRTLATEQGDWVVKGFIDVYRNVYTISVDTKVVSKVIELMLFPVISRFALENNYKMVLSEHQNHYPDITFIDSDGEKIALDLKSTYRAGAETVNGFTLGAFTGYFRQRRSTKNITFPYEQYSKHFILGIIYSHNEEKFEDQKIYKLDEMNNIVSVVKDFTFILQEKWRIANDQTGSGNTKNIGSTRNIDELVNGCGPFSLHGNEVFDDYWMNYLTRDMARAIDSKVQYRNLKEYLKWKERGKKRKLKR
;
A
#
# COMPACT_ATOMS: atom_id res chain seq x y z
N MET A 1 13.30 18.99 -3.43
CA MET A 1 11.96 19.35 -4.00
C MET A 1 10.83 18.94 -3.03
N ASP A 2 9.69 19.65 -2.95
CA ASP A 2 8.62 19.36 -1.96
C ASP A 2 7.88 18.04 -2.26
N GLY A 3 7.63 17.22 -1.24
CA GLY A 3 6.90 15.96 -1.34
C GLY A 3 5.48 16.10 -1.87
N GLU A 4 4.85 17.26 -1.69
CA GLU A 4 3.56 17.57 -2.31
C GLU A 4 3.68 17.69 -3.84
N LYS A 5 4.75 18.31 -4.34
CA LYS A 5 5.01 18.38 -5.79
C LYS A 5 5.20 16.99 -6.40
N PHE A 6 5.91 16.09 -5.70
CA PHE A 6 6.03 14.69 -6.12
C PHE A 6 4.63 14.05 -6.27
N ARG A 7 3.79 14.21 -5.25
CA ARG A 7 2.43 13.66 -5.22
C ARG A 7 1.57 14.22 -6.34
N GLU A 8 1.50 15.54 -6.50
CA GLU A 8 0.72 16.21 -7.55
C GLU A 8 1.15 15.77 -8.94
N THR A 9 2.46 15.64 -9.17
CA THR A 9 2.99 15.19 -10.46
C THR A 9 2.61 13.73 -10.72
N LEU A 10 2.75 12.83 -9.75
CA LEU A 10 2.39 11.42 -9.91
C LEU A 10 0.86 11.24 -10.09
N LEU A 11 0.04 12.08 -9.45
CA LEU A 11 -1.41 12.10 -9.68
C LEU A 11 -1.78 12.37 -11.14
N SER A 12 -0.99 13.17 -11.86
CA SER A 12 -1.24 13.44 -13.29
C SER A 12 -1.13 12.18 -14.17
N TYR A 13 -0.42 11.13 -13.72
CA TYR A 13 -0.29 9.84 -14.41
C TYR A 13 -1.47 8.90 -14.12
N PHE A 14 -2.42 9.25 -13.26
CA PHE A 14 -3.55 8.37 -12.91
C PHE A 14 -4.39 8.00 -14.13
N LYS A 15 -4.61 8.94 -15.06
CA LYS A 15 -5.33 8.65 -16.30
C LYS A 15 -4.61 7.59 -17.15
N GLU A 16 -3.28 7.61 -17.12
CA GLU A 16 -2.50 6.61 -17.82
C GLU A 16 -2.53 5.27 -17.09
N PHE A 17 -2.40 5.25 -15.76
CA PHE A 17 -2.60 4.02 -14.98
C PHE A 17 -3.97 3.38 -15.25
N SER A 18 -5.04 4.17 -15.32
CA SER A 18 -6.37 3.69 -15.70
C SER A 18 -6.37 3.04 -17.08
N ARG A 19 -5.77 3.67 -18.10
CA ARG A 19 -5.68 3.12 -19.46
C ARG A 19 -4.78 1.89 -19.56
N THR A 20 -3.78 1.80 -18.69
CA THR A 20 -2.90 0.64 -18.61
C THR A 20 -3.64 -0.57 -18.04
N LEU A 21 -4.50 -0.39 -17.04
CA LEU A 21 -5.21 -1.51 -16.40
C LEU A 21 -6.56 -1.82 -17.02
N ALA A 22 -7.29 -0.84 -17.54
CA ALA A 22 -8.68 -1.01 -17.95
C ALA A 22 -8.93 -0.65 -19.42
N THR A 23 -9.83 -1.40 -20.05
CA THR A 23 -10.44 -1.03 -21.34
C THR A 23 -11.34 0.20 -21.18
N GLU A 24 -11.84 0.74 -22.29
CA GLU A 24 -12.82 1.83 -22.26
C GLU A 24 -14.12 1.46 -21.55
N GLN A 25 -14.44 0.16 -21.49
CA GLN A 25 -15.60 -0.39 -20.81
C GLN A 25 -15.35 -0.64 -19.31
N GLY A 26 -14.13 -0.42 -18.82
CA GLY A 26 -13.75 -0.61 -17.41
C GLY A 26 -13.28 -2.03 -17.05
N ASP A 27 -13.25 -2.94 -18.03
CA ASP A 27 -12.76 -4.30 -17.85
C ASP A 27 -11.24 -4.34 -17.73
N TRP A 28 -10.71 -5.25 -16.90
CA TRP A 28 -9.27 -5.46 -16.87
C TRP A 28 -8.73 -5.92 -18.21
N VAL A 29 -7.68 -5.27 -18.70
CA VAL A 29 -7.08 -5.58 -20.01
C VAL A 29 -6.37 -6.93 -20.03
N VAL A 30 -5.96 -7.46 -18.87
CA VAL A 30 -5.32 -8.77 -18.79
C VAL A 30 -6.37 -9.86 -18.74
N LYS A 31 -6.26 -10.79 -19.67
CA LYS A 31 -7.16 -11.94 -19.81
C LYS A 31 -6.54 -13.24 -19.32
N GLY A 32 -5.21 -13.33 -19.31
CA GLY A 32 -4.51 -14.56 -19.02
C GLY A 32 -3.00 -14.45 -19.18
N PHE A 33 -2.33 -15.57 -18.95
CA PHE A 33 -0.94 -15.79 -19.34
C PHE A 33 -0.91 -16.47 -20.71
N ILE A 34 0.04 -16.09 -21.55
CA ILE A 34 0.25 -16.72 -22.86
C ILE A 34 1.55 -17.51 -22.86
N ASP A 35 1.53 -18.72 -23.43
CA ASP A 35 2.74 -19.52 -23.65
C ASP A 35 3.31 -19.33 -25.06
N VAL A 36 4.49 -19.93 -25.30
CA VAL A 36 5.15 -19.91 -26.62
C VAL A 36 4.37 -20.63 -27.73
N TYR A 37 3.38 -21.44 -27.36
CA TYR A 37 2.47 -22.16 -28.27
C TYR A 37 1.17 -21.39 -28.54
N ARG A 38 1.06 -20.16 -28.04
CA ARG A 38 -0.11 -19.27 -28.17
C ARG A 38 -1.37 -19.83 -27.50
N ASN A 39 -1.20 -20.62 -26.46
CA ASN A 39 -2.29 -20.96 -25.54
C ASN A 39 -2.43 -19.86 -24.51
N VAL A 40 -3.67 -19.45 -24.24
CA VAL A 40 -4.01 -18.45 -23.22
C VAL A 40 -4.63 -19.17 -22.03
N TYR A 41 -3.99 -19.01 -20.87
CA TYR A 41 -4.40 -19.55 -19.58
C TYR A 41 -5.04 -18.44 -18.77
N THR A 42 -6.30 -18.61 -18.36
CA THR A 42 -7.02 -17.60 -17.58
C THR A 42 -6.38 -17.37 -16.21
N ILE A 43 -6.56 -16.18 -15.67
CA ILE A 43 -6.08 -15.81 -14.33
C ILE A 43 -7.23 -16.06 -13.34
N SER A 44 -6.94 -16.64 -12.19
CA SER A 44 -7.93 -16.77 -11.11
C SER A 44 -8.10 -15.45 -10.35
N VAL A 45 -9.17 -15.34 -9.56
CA VAL A 45 -9.40 -14.20 -8.64
C VAL A 45 -8.42 -14.14 -7.45
N ASP A 46 -7.37 -14.97 -7.42
CA ASP A 46 -6.38 -14.95 -6.35
C ASP A 46 -5.73 -13.57 -6.25
N THR A 47 -5.90 -12.95 -5.08
CA THR A 47 -5.44 -11.58 -4.85
C THR A 47 -3.94 -11.41 -5.05
N LYS A 48 -3.10 -12.42 -4.78
CA LYS A 48 -1.66 -12.29 -4.96
C LYS A 48 -1.29 -12.26 -6.44
N VAL A 49 -1.94 -13.10 -7.25
CA VAL A 49 -1.75 -13.11 -8.71
C VAL A 49 -2.19 -11.77 -9.30
N VAL A 50 -3.43 -11.33 -9.02
CA VAL A 50 -3.96 -10.05 -9.50
C VAL A 50 -3.05 -8.89 -9.08
N SER A 51 -2.66 -8.83 -7.81
CA SER A 51 -1.80 -7.78 -7.27
C SER A 51 -0.46 -7.71 -8.00
N LYS A 52 0.17 -8.86 -8.25
CA LYS A 52 1.48 -8.89 -8.92
C LYS A 52 1.39 -8.48 -10.38
N VAL A 53 0.34 -8.88 -11.08
CA VAL A 53 0.12 -8.46 -12.48
C VAL A 53 -0.11 -6.95 -12.56
N ILE A 54 -0.95 -6.38 -11.69
CA ILE A 54 -1.14 -4.91 -11.62
C ILE A 54 0.19 -4.19 -11.38
N GLU A 55 0.98 -4.64 -10.41
CA GLU A 55 2.30 -4.07 -10.11
C GLU A 55 3.22 -4.07 -11.35
N LEU A 56 3.32 -5.20 -12.05
CA LEU A 56 4.14 -5.35 -13.25
C LEU A 56 3.67 -4.45 -14.39
N MET A 57 2.36 -4.25 -14.54
CA MET A 57 1.79 -3.40 -15.58
C MET A 57 2.00 -1.91 -15.32
N LEU A 58 1.92 -1.47 -14.06
CA LEU A 58 2.13 -0.07 -13.71
C LEU A 58 3.62 0.31 -13.71
N PHE A 59 4.52 -0.66 -13.54
CA PHE A 59 5.95 -0.44 -13.42
C PHE A 59 6.58 0.37 -14.57
N PRO A 60 6.29 0.11 -15.87
CA PRO A 60 6.82 0.93 -16.96
C PRO A 60 6.35 2.39 -16.90
N VAL A 61 5.09 2.62 -16.53
CA VAL A 61 4.53 3.99 -16.39
C VAL A 61 5.21 4.72 -15.25
N ILE A 62 5.42 4.05 -14.11
CA ILE A 62 6.14 4.60 -12.95
C ILE A 62 7.61 4.90 -13.30
N SER A 63 8.27 4.01 -14.05
CA SER A 63 9.65 4.20 -14.50
C SER A 63 9.78 5.41 -15.42
N ARG A 64 8.82 5.61 -16.33
CA ARG A 64 8.78 6.80 -17.19
C ARG A 64 8.53 8.07 -16.38
N PHE A 65 7.60 8.04 -15.41
CA PHE A 65 7.41 9.15 -14.48
C PHE A 65 8.74 9.54 -13.80
N ALA A 66 9.54 8.56 -13.35
CA ALA A 66 10.83 8.82 -12.74
C ALA A 66 11.78 9.58 -13.69
N LEU A 67 11.90 9.07 -14.94
CA LEU A 67 12.77 9.63 -15.97
C LEU A 67 12.36 11.06 -16.35
N GLU A 68 11.07 11.28 -16.64
CA GLU A 68 10.53 12.57 -17.09
C GLU A 68 10.62 13.66 -16.01
N ASN A 69 10.68 13.26 -14.74
CA ASN A 69 10.73 14.18 -13.60
C ASN A 69 12.09 14.19 -12.89
N ASN A 70 13.13 13.64 -13.52
CA ASN A 70 14.51 13.63 -13.03
C ASN A 70 14.70 12.97 -11.65
N TYR A 71 13.95 11.91 -11.35
CA TYR A 71 14.17 11.08 -10.18
C TYR A 71 15.04 9.88 -10.52
N LYS A 72 16.02 9.58 -9.66
CA LYS A 72 16.66 8.27 -9.65
C LYS A 72 15.70 7.28 -8.96
N MET A 73 15.32 6.24 -9.69
CA MET A 73 14.48 5.16 -9.19
C MET A 73 15.35 3.99 -8.71
N VAL A 74 15.15 3.57 -7.46
CA VAL A 74 15.84 2.43 -6.83
C VAL A 74 14.79 1.41 -6.40
N LEU A 75 14.91 0.19 -6.90
CA LEU A 75 14.01 -0.91 -6.54
C LEU A 75 14.51 -1.64 -5.31
N SER A 76 13.60 -2.25 -4.59
CA SER A 76 13.96 -3.22 -3.56
C SER A 76 14.73 -4.42 -4.18
N GLU A 77 15.94 -4.68 -3.68
CA GLU A 77 16.79 -5.81 -4.13
C GLU A 77 16.36 -7.17 -3.57
N HIS A 78 15.51 -7.17 -2.53
CA HIS A 78 15.13 -8.37 -1.78
C HIS A 78 13.62 -8.49 -1.63
N GLN A 79 13.14 -9.73 -1.56
CA GLN A 79 11.76 -9.99 -1.16
C GLN A 79 11.53 -9.48 0.27
N ASN A 80 10.37 -8.88 0.52
CA ASN A 80 9.96 -8.34 1.83
C ASN A 80 10.77 -7.12 2.34
N HIS A 81 11.47 -6.42 1.45
CA HIS A 81 12.11 -5.14 1.76
C HIS A 81 11.16 -3.98 1.46
N TYR A 82 11.15 -2.98 2.35
CA TYR A 82 10.41 -1.73 2.17
C TYR A 82 11.31 -0.62 1.62
N PRO A 83 10.79 0.34 0.84
CA PRO A 83 9.57 0.26 0.03
C PRO A 83 9.78 -0.56 -1.24
N ASP A 84 8.71 -0.82 -1.99
CA ASP A 84 8.83 -1.39 -3.35
C ASP A 84 9.73 -0.52 -4.24
N ILE A 85 9.56 0.81 -4.17
CA ILE A 85 10.31 1.79 -4.96
C ILE A 85 10.77 2.95 -4.08
N THR A 86 12.04 3.31 -4.20
CA THR A 86 12.60 4.56 -3.67
C THR A 86 12.89 5.51 -4.82
N PHE A 87 12.35 6.72 -4.74
CA PHE A 87 12.75 7.84 -5.61
C PHE A 87 13.76 8.70 -4.87
N ILE A 88 14.79 9.13 -5.58
CA ILE A 88 15.79 10.07 -5.09
C ILE A 88 15.79 11.27 -6.03
N ASP A 89 15.54 12.45 -5.49
CA ASP A 89 15.56 13.69 -6.27
C ASP A 89 16.98 14.24 -6.48
N SER A 90 17.10 15.36 -7.19
CA SER A 90 18.38 16.02 -7.44
C SER A 90 19.10 16.51 -6.18
N ASP A 91 18.37 16.74 -5.09
CA ASP A 91 18.89 17.20 -3.81
C ASP A 91 19.31 16.01 -2.90
N GLY A 92 19.01 14.77 -3.33
CA GLY A 92 19.29 13.54 -2.59
C GLY A 92 18.19 13.14 -1.61
N GLU A 93 17.06 13.84 -1.61
CA GLU A 93 15.87 13.54 -0.81
C GLU A 93 15.26 12.21 -1.26
N LYS A 94 14.89 11.37 -0.29
CA LYS A 94 14.35 10.03 -0.56
C LYS A 94 12.86 9.99 -0.29
N ILE A 95 12.12 9.55 -1.30
CA ILE A 95 10.68 9.35 -1.23
C ILE A 95 10.40 7.86 -1.40
N ALA A 96 9.76 7.26 -0.40
CA ALA A 96 9.31 5.88 -0.48
C ALA A 96 7.95 5.80 -1.18
N LEU A 97 7.82 4.93 -2.18
CA LEU A 97 6.56 4.57 -2.83
C LEU A 97 6.34 3.07 -2.67
N ASP A 98 5.26 2.71 -1.98
CA ASP A 98 4.88 1.33 -1.72
C ASP A 98 3.60 1.03 -2.53
N LEU A 99 3.63 -0.01 -3.36
CA LEU A 99 2.50 -0.41 -4.16
C LEU A 99 1.63 -1.35 -3.34
N LYS A 100 0.33 -1.08 -3.33
CA LYS A 100 -0.63 -1.89 -2.58
C LYS A 100 -1.89 -2.07 -3.40
N SER A 101 -2.52 -3.23 -3.25
CA SER A 101 -3.79 -3.53 -3.90
C SER A 101 -4.71 -4.23 -2.93
N THR A 102 -6.01 -4.00 -3.09
CA THR A 102 -7.05 -4.63 -2.29
C THR A 102 -8.33 -4.70 -3.13
N TYR A 103 -9.25 -5.54 -2.71
CA TYR A 103 -10.55 -5.68 -3.37
C TYR A 103 -11.66 -5.05 -2.53
N ARG A 104 -12.73 -4.63 -3.21
CA ARG A 104 -13.96 -4.16 -2.55
C ARG A 104 -14.63 -5.31 -1.81
N ALA A 105 -14.88 -5.11 -0.52
CA ALA A 105 -15.64 -6.01 0.33
C ALA A 105 -17.13 -5.62 0.40
N GLY A 106 -17.46 -4.40 -0.02
CA GLY A 106 -18.81 -3.87 -0.17
C GLY A 106 -18.79 -2.60 -1.02
N ALA A 107 -19.93 -1.93 -1.15
CA ALA A 107 -20.06 -0.73 -1.99
C ALA A 107 -19.06 0.37 -1.61
N GLU A 108 -18.88 0.61 -0.30
CA GLU A 108 -18.04 1.68 0.24
C GLU A 108 -16.83 1.16 1.03
N THR A 109 -16.62 -0.16 1.05
CA THR A 109 -15.61 -0.78 1.91
C THR A 109 -14.69 -1.75 1.18
N VAL A 110 -13.46 -1.85 1.67
CA VAL A 110 -12.43 -2.79 1.22
C VAL A 110 -11.98 -3.70 2.35
N ASN A 111 -11.25 -4.77 2.02
CA ASN A 111 -10.59 -5.60 3.03
C ASN A 111 -9.46 -4.83 3.77
N GLY A 112 -8.93 -3.79 3.13
CA GLY A 112 -7.87 -2.91 3.63
C GLY A 112 -6.50 -3.26 3.05
N PHE A 113 -5.51 -2.40 3.29
CA PHE A 113 -4.11 -2.61 2.94
C PHE A 113 -3.28 -2.97 4.18
N THR A 114 -2.21 -3.73 3.96
CA THR A 114 -1.12 -3.87 4.91
C THR A 114 -0.05 -2.81 4.60
N LEU A 115 0.16 -1.87 5.51
CA LEU A 115 1.03 -0.71 5.32
C LEU A 115 2.46 -0.95 5.84
N GLY A 116 2.94 -2.18 5.74
CA GLY A 116 4.24 -2.60 6.28
C GLY A 116 4.29 -2.76 7.80
N ALA A 117 5.41 -3.30 8.29
CA ALA A 117 5.58 -3.65 9.68
C ALA A 117 5.70 -2.41 10.59
N PHE A 118 5.13 -2.48 11.80
CA PHE A 118 5.36 -1.47 12.87
C PHE A 118 6.52 -1.87 13.81
N THR A 119 7.18 -2.99 13.54
CA THR A 119 8.38 -3.47 14.24
C THR A 119 9.60 -3.33 13.33
N GLY A 120 10.77 -3.86 13.75
CA GLY A 120 11.98 -3.84 12.91
C GLY A 120 12.40 -2.42 12.52
N TYR A 121 12.55 -2.17 11.22
CA TYR A 121 12.98 -0.88 10.66
C TYR A 121 12.11 0.30 11.14
N PHE A 122 10.82 0.07 11.41
CA PHE A 122 9.92 1.15 11.82
C PHE A 122 10.23 1.63 13.24
N ARG A 123 10.70 0.74 14.13
CA ARG A 123 11.15 1.14 15.48
C ARG A 123 12.62 1.51 15.51
N GLN A 124 13.42 0.81 14.72
CA GLN A 124 14.85 1.02 14.60
C GLN A 124 15.10 1.83 13.33
N ARG A 125 14.85 3.13 13.38
CA ARG A 125 14.84 4.01 12.20
C ARG A 125 16.17 4.04 11.43
N ARG A 126 17.27 3.69 12.10
CA ARG A 126 18.64 3.56 11.53
C ARG A 126 18.94 2.18 10.91
N SER A 127 18.08 1.20 11.14
CA SER A 127 18.29 -0.16 10.65
C SER A 127 18.17 -0.23 9.14
N THR A 128 19.00 -1.06 8.53
CA THR A 128 18.93 -1.45 7.12
C THR A 128 18.27 -2.82 6.92
N LYS A 129 17.79 -3.44 8.02
CA LYS A 129 17.13 -4.75 7.94
C LYS A 129 15.73 -4.60 7.39
N ASN A 130 15.43 -5.31 6.31
CA ASN A 130 14.12 -5.33 5.65
C ASN A 130 13.70 -3.97 5.06
N ILE A 131 14.67 -3.10 4.74
CA ILE A 131 14.43 -1.77 4.17
C ILE A 131 15.59 -1.34 3.27
N THR A 132 15.33 -0.67 2.15
CA THR A 132 16.34 -0.26 1.14
C THR A 132 17.32 0.80 1.67
N PHE A 133 16.79 1.78 2.41
CA PHE A 133 17.56 2.80 3.12
C PHE A 133 16.99 2.91 4.54
N PRO A 134 17.76 3.36 5.56
CA PRO A 134 17.21 3.57 6.88
C PRO A 134 15.94 4.43 6.85
N TYR A 135 14.93 4.06 7.64
CA TYR A 135 13.61 4.70 7.60
C TYR A 135 13.71 6.21 7.85
N GLU A 136 14.62 6.67 8.73
CA GLU A 136 14.82 8.11 9.00
C GLU A 136 15.38 8.91 7.82
N GLN A 137 15.87 8.26 6.75
CA GLN A 137 16.39 8.94 5.58
C GLN A 137 15.32 9.28 4.54
N TYR A 138 14.10 8.78 4.71
CA TYR A 138 12.99 9.13 3.83
C TYR A 138 12.27 10.35 4.39
N SER A 139 12.04 11.35 3.54
CA SER A 139 11.23 12.51 3.92
C SER A 139 9.74 12.26 3.76
N LYS A 140 9.35 11.33 2.89
CA LYS A 140 7.96 10.97 2.62
C LYS A 140 7.78 9.47 2.39
N HIS A 141 6.60 8.97 2.79
CA HIS A 141 6.20 7.58 2.64
C HIS A 141 4.83 7.52 1.97
N PHE A 142 4.79 7.38 0.65
CA PHE A 142 3.56 7.27 -0.13
C PHE A 142 3.14 5.82 -0.35
N ILE A 143 1.83 5.63 -0.39
CA ILE A 143 1.18 4.40 -0.81
C ILE A 143 0.48 4.68 -2.14
N LEU A 144 0.88 3.97 -3.19
CA LEU A 144 0.12 3.89 -4.43
C LEU A 144 -0.81 2.68 -4.31
N GLY A 145 -2.06 2.94 -3.94
CA GLY A 145 -3.06 1.90 -3.72
C GLY A 145 -3.96 1.72 -4.94
N ILE A 146 -4.31 0.47 -5.23
CA ILE A 146 -5.25 0.09 -6.29
C ILE A 146 -6.38 -0.71 -5.65
N ILE A 147 -7.60 -0.19 -5.75
CA ILE A 147 -8.83 -0.86 -5.33
C ILE A 147 -9.50 -1.40 -6.58
N TYR A 148 -9.93 -2.66 -6.56
CA TYR A 148 -10.66 -3.28 -7.67
C TYR A 148 -11.86 -4.09 -7.15
N SER A 149 -12.80 -4.40 -8.03
CA SER A 149 -13.92 -5.31 -7.79
C SER A 149 -13.58 -6.68 -8.38
N HIS A 150 -13.93 -7.77 -7.69
CA HIS A 150 -14.01 -9.06 -8.38
C HIS A 150 -15.19 -9.03 -9.33
N ASN A 151 -15.04 -9.67 -10.49
CA ASN A 151 -16.18 -9.93 -11.34
C ASN A 151 -16.94 -11.16 -10.80
N GLU A 152 -18.28 -11.13 -10.84
CA GLU A 152 -19.14 -12.17 -10.24
C GLU A 152 -19.57 -13.23 -11.26
N GLU A 153 -19.21 -13.04 -12.52
CA GLU A 153 -19.50 -13.97 -13.60
C GLU A 153 -18.79 -15.32 -13.39
N LYS A 154 -19.42 -16.41 -13.84
CA LYS A 154 -18.80 -17.73 -13.77
C LYS A 154 -17.60 -17.78 -14.70
N PHE A 155 -16.43 -18.00 -14.13
CA PHE A 155 -15.19 -18.19 -14.89
C PHE A 155 -14.94 -19.67 -15.18
N GLU A 156 -14.51 -19.98 -16.40
CA GLU A 156 -13.97 -21.29 -16.75
C GLU A 156 -12.46 -21.28 -16.51
N ASP A 157 -12.04 -21.26 -15.24
CA ASP A 157 -10.63 -21.16 -14.82
C ASP A 157 -9.74 -22.33 -15.32
N GLN A 158 -10.36 -23.39 -15.83
CA GLN A 158 -9.67 -24.59 -16.34
C GLN A 158 -9.61 -24.67 -17.86
N LYS A 159 -10.26 -23.73 -18.56
CA LYS A 159 -10.27 -23.71 -20.02
C LYS A 159 -9.03 -23.02 -20.54
N ILE A 160 -8.37 -23.69 -21.50
CA ILE A 160 -7.31 -23.11 -22.30
C ILE A 160 -7.95 -22.51 -23.55
N TYR A 161 -7.67 -21.23 -23.80
CA TYR A 161 -8.16 -20.51 -24.96
C TYR A 161 -7.05 -20.38 -26.02
N LYS A 162 -7.45 -20.21 -27.28
CA LYS A 162 -6.54 -19.75 -28.34
C LYS A 162 -6.50 -18.22 -28.39
N LEU A 163 -5.43 -17.70 -28.99
CA LEU A 163 -5.19 -16.25 -29.05
C LEU A 163 -6.31 -15.49 -29.78
N ASP A 164 -6.89 -16.07 -30.83
CA ASP A 164 -8.05 -15.52 -31.55
C ASP A 164 -9.35 -15.53 -30.72
N GLU A 165 -9.41 -16.32 -29.65
CA GLU A 165 -10.53 -16.37 -28.71
C GLU A 165 -10.34 -15.42 -27.51
N MET A 166 -9.26 -14.63 -27.46
CA MET A 166 -8.91 -13.79 -26.30
C MET A 166 -10.03 -12.82 -25.88
N ASN A 167 -10.79 -12.29 -26.84
CA ASN A 167 -11.91 -11.38 -26.57
C ASN A 167 -13.10 -12.08 -25.88
N ASN A 168 -13.16 -13.41 -25.91
CA ASN A 168 -14.19 -14.20 -25.25
C ASN A 168 -13.87 -14.48 -23.78
N ILE A 169 -12.66 -14.13 -23.32
CA ILE A 169 -12.22 -14.33 -21.95
C ILE A 169 -12.78 -13.22 -21.07
N VAL A 170 -13.58 -13.60 -20.09
CA VAL A 170 -14.14 -12.69 -19.09
C VAL A 170 -13.03 -12.19 -18.17
N SER A 171 -13.01 -10.89 -17.89
CA SER A 171 -12.07 -10.31 -16.93
C SER A 171 -12.45 -10.68 -15.50
N VAL A 172 -11.48 -11.16 -14.72
CA VAL A 172 -11.70 -11.57 -13.32
C VAL A 172 -11.84 -10.41 -12.34
N VAL A 173 -11.38 -9.22 -12.74
CA VAL A 173 -11.49 -7.99 -11.96
C VAL A 173 -11.88 -6.81 -12.84
N LYS A 174 -12.46 -5.78 -12.23
CA LYS A 174 -12.93 -4.54 -12.88
C LYS A 174 -12.98 -3.37 -11.90
N ASP A 175 -13.42 -2.21 -12.39
CA ASP A 175 -13.71 -1.00 -11.59
C ASP A 175 -12.51 -0.50 -10.78
N PHE A 176 -11.39 -0.23 -11.43
CA PHE A 176 -10.18 0.23 -10.73
C PHE A 176 -10.34 1.63 -10.14
N THR A 177 -9.97 1.79 -8.87
CA THR A 177 -9.80 3.09 -8.21
C THR A 177 -8.38 3.22 -7.70
N PHE A 178 -7.71 4.31 -8.08
CA PHE A 178 -6.34 4.60 -7.69
C PHE A 178 -6.32 5.57 -6.51
N ILE A 179 -5.41 5.34 -5.56
CA ILE A 179 -5.16 6.21 -4.42
C ILE A 179 -3.67 6.54 -4.34
N LEU A 180 -3.35 7.79 -3.99
CA LEU A 180 -1.99 8.21 -3.67
C LEU A 180 -2.01 9.08 -2.42
N GLN A 181 -1.62 8.47 -1.30
CA GLN A 181 -1.66 9.10 0.02
C GLN A 181 -0.39 8.81 0.80
N GLU A 182 0.00 9.73 1.68
CA GLU A 182 1.01 9.42 2.68
C GLU A 182 0.48 8.29 3.60
N LYS A 183 1.37 7.35 3.94
CA LYS A 183 1.07 6.16 4.74
C LYS A 183 0.28 6.48 6.01
N TRP A 184 0.67 7.52 6.73
CA TRP A 184 0.03 7.90 8.00
C TRP A 184 -1.40 8.44 7.80
N ARG A 185 -1.71 9.07 6.66
CA ARG A 185 -3.03 9.65 6.37
C ARG A 185 -4.11 8.59 6.19
N ILE A 186 -3.73 7.40 5.75
CA ILE A 186 -4.66 6.27 5.52
C ILE A 186 -4.49 5.13 6.53
N ALA A 187 -3.54 5.24 7.46
CA ALA A 187 -3.33 4.25 8.49
C ALA A 187 -4.51 4.22 9.49
N ASN A 188 -4.89 3.01 9.88
CA ASN A 188 -5.82 2.76 10.97
C ASN A 188 -5.04 2.51 12.27
N ASP A 189 -5.73 2.47 13.41
CA ASP A 189 -5.15 2.21 14.73
C ASP A 189 -5.08 0.71 15.09
N GLN A 190 -5.48 -0.15 14.15
CA GLN A 190 -5.45 -1.60 14.26
C GLN A 190 -4.44 -2.23 13.30
N THR A 191 -4.00 -3.44 13.64
CA THR A 191 -3.06 -4.21 12.81
C THR A 191 -3.75 -4.71 11.55
N GLY A 192 -3.06 -4.65 10.41
CA GLY A 192 -3.59 -5.09 9.11
C GLY A 192 -3.61 -6.62 8.93
N SER A 193 -2.93 -7.35 9.80
CA SER A 193 -2.82 -8.81 9.76
C SER A 193 -2.54 -9.36 11.16
N GLY A 194 -3.15 -10.51 11.49
CA GLY A 194 -3.05 -11.10 12.83
C GLY A 194 -1.71 -11.77 13.15
N ASN A 195 -1.00 -12.27 12.13
CA ASN A 195 0.26 -13.01 12.27
C ASN A 195 1.50 -12.13 12.02
N THR A 196 1.45 -11.29 10.99
CA THR A 196 2.50 -10.39 10.58
C THR A 196 2.16 -9.03 11.17
N LYS A 197 3.05 -8.49 12.01
CA LYS A 197 2.87 -7.27 12.81
C LYS A 197 2.88 -6.02 11.91
N ASN A 198 1.91 -5.93 11.01
CA ASN A 198 1.73 -4.87 10.02
C ASN A 198 0.70 -3.85 10.49
N ILE A 199 0.95 -2.60 10.12
CA ILE A 199 0.00 -1.50 10.24
C ILE A 199 -1.14 -1.76 9.24
N GLY A 200 -2.39 -1.62 9.67
CA GLY A 200 -3.55 -1.70 8.78
C GLY A 200 -3.93 -0.32 8.22
N SER A 201 -4.53 -0.27 7.04
CA SER A 201 -5.21 0.94 6.56
C SER A 201 -6.64 1.03 7.10
N THR A 202 -7.27 2.20 6.92
CA THR A 202 -8.74 2.29 6.96
C THR A 202 -9.36 1.41 5.87
N ARG A 203 -10.62 1.03 6.09
CA ARG A 203 -11.40 0.16 5.19
C ARG A 203 -12.47 0.92 4.42
N ASN A 204 -12.77 2.17 4.79
CA ASN A 204 -13.70 2.99 4.04
C ASN A 204 -13.01 3.56 2.80
N ILE A 205 -13.62 3.43 1.63
CA ILE A 205 -13.04 3.84 0.35
C ILE A 205 -12.83 5.36 0.30
N ASP A 206 -13.79 6.15 0.75
CA ASP A 206 -13.68 7.61 0.73
C ASP A 206 -12.58 8.12 1.65
N GLU A 207 -12.40 7.51 2.83
CA GLU A 207 -11.27 7.82 3.71
C GLU A 207 -9.92 7.49 3.07
N LEU A 208 -9.83 6.39 2.31
CA LEU A 208 -8.63 6.02 1.56
C LEU A 208 -8.32 7.00 0.43
N VAL A 209 -9.34 7.38 -0.35
CA VAL A 209 -9.19 8.33 -1.47
C VAL A 209 -8.77 9.70 -0.94
N ASN A 210 -9.45 10.19 0.10
CA ASN A 210 -9.25 11.55 0.60
C ASN A 210 -8.11 11.66 1.64
N GLY A 211 -7.56 10.55 2.12
CA GLY A 211 -6.50 10.58 3.13
C GLY A 211 -7.00 11.04 4.50
N CYS A 212 -8.22 10.62 4.86
CA CYS A 212 -8.94 11.04 6.06
C CYS A 212 -8.99 9.94 7.13
N GLY A 213 -7.98 9.08 7.21
CA GLY A 213 -7.90 8.04 8.23
C GLY A 213 -7.72 8.62 9.65
N PRO A 214 -7.82 7.80 10.71
CA PRO A 214 -7.83 8.27 12.10
C PRO A 214 -6.67 9.21 12.51
N PHE A 215 -5.47 9.00 11.96
CA PHE A 215 -4.30 9.84 12.29
C PHE A 215 -4.26 11.16 11.51
N SER A 216 -5.08 11.34 10.46
CA SER A 216 -5.13 12.58 9.66
C SER A 216 -5.41 13.82 10.51
N LEU A 217 -6.22 13.67 11.55
CA LEU A 217 -6.58 14.73 12.51
C LEU A 217 -5.50 15.04 13.55
N HIS A 218 -4.45 14.20 13.64
CA HIS A 218 -3.44 14.28 14.69
C HIS A 218 -2.01 14.46 14.17
N GLY A 219 -1.77 14.19 12.89
CA GLY A 219 -0.47 14.38 12.23
C GLY A 219 0.45 13.15 12.30
N ASN A 220 1.50 13.19 11.47
CA ASN A 220 2.46 12.10 11.31
C ASN A 220 3.21 11.74 12.62
N GLU A 221 3.52 12.74 13.46
CA GLU A 221 4.21 12.49 14.74
C GLU A 221 3.40 11.60 15.69
N VAL A 222 2.08 11.77 15.71
CA VAL A 222 1.19 10.94 16.53
C VAL A 222 1.08 9.53 15.96
N PHE A 223 1.04 9.40 14.63
CA PHE A 223 1.10 8.11 13.95
C PHE A 223 2.38 7.34 14.29
N ASP A 224 3.54 8.00 14.22
CA ASP A 224 4.83 7.39 14.50
C ASP A 224 4.95 6.96 15.96
N ASP A 225 4.63 7.85 16.93
CA ASP A 225 4.70 7.52 18.35
C ASP A 225 3.71 6.39 18.73
N TYR A 226 2.52 6.38 18.13
CA TYR A 226 1.57 5.27 18.30
C TYR A 226 2.19 3.95 17.83
N TRP A 227 2.61 3.84 16.58
CA TRP A 227 3.03 2.54 16.05
C TRP A 227 4.39 2.07 16.59
N MET A 228 5.28 3.00 16.97
CA MET A 228 6.54 2.67 17.63
C MET A 228 6.33 2.08 19.03
N ASN A 229 5.30 2.53 19.76
CA ASN A 229 5.02 2.11 21.13
C ASN A 229 3.91 1.05 21.23
N TYR A 230 3.19 0.74 20.15
CA TYR A 230 2.07 -0.21 20.15
C TYR A 230 2.55 -1.62 20.56
N LEU A 231 1.85 -2.31 21.45
CA LEU A 231 2.19 -3.68 21.82
C LEU A 231 1.00 -4.59 21.57
N THR A 232 1.21 -5.64 20.76
CA THR A 232 0.30 -6.78 20.73
C THR A 232 0.41 -7.55 22.06
N ARG A 233 -0.58 -8.41 22.35
CA ARG A 233 -0.62 -9.17 23.62
C ARG A 233 0.60 -10.08 23.79
N ASP A 234 1.05 -10.72 22.70
CA ASP A 234 2.26 -11.54 22.68
C ASP A 234 3.53 -10.71 22.90
N MET A 235 3.63 -9.52 22.29
CA MET A 235 4.78 -8.63 22.49
C MET A 235 4.88 -8.16 23.93
N ALA A 236 3.76 -7.75 24.52
CA ALA A 236 3.74 -7.32 25.92
C ALA A 236 4.15 -8.46 26.85
N ARG A 237 3.63 -9.68 26.64
CA ARG A 237 4.01 -10.87 27.41
C ARG A 237 5.50 -11.20 27.28
N ALA A 238 6.06 -11.09 26.08
CA ALA A 238 7.47 -11.43 25.82
C ALA A 238 8.47 -10.54 26.57
N ILE A 239 8.07 -9.35 27.03
CA ILE A 239 8.91 -8.41 27.78
C ILE A 239 8.39 -8.16 29.21
N ASP A 240 7.53 -9.05 29.71
CA ASP A 240 6.86 -8.94 31.02
C ASP A 240 6.22 -7.55 31.26
N SER A 241 5.54 -7.05 30.24
CA SER A 241 4.88 -5.75 30.23
C SER A 241 3.37 -5.88 30.03
N LYS A 242 2.64 -4.79 30.30
CA LYS A 242 1.22 -4.66 30.01
C LYS A 242 1.00 -3.87 28.72
N VAL A 243 -0.01 -4.25 27.96
CA VAL A 243 -0.49 -3.45 26.81
C VAL A 243 -1.00 -2.11 27.33
N GLN A 244 -0.40 -1.01 26.86
CA GLN A 244 -0.67 0.34 27.35
C GLN A 244 -1.93 0.97 26.74
N TYR A 245 -2.24 0.61 25.49
CA TYR A 245 -3.41 1.03 24.72
C TYR A 245 -3.67 0.05 23.57
N ARG A 246 -4.89 0.05 23.05
CA ARG A 246 -5.34 -0.82 21.94
C ARG A 246 -5.87 -0.09 20.72
N ASN A 247 -6.14 1.20 20.87
CA ASN A 247 -6.71 2.09 19.85
C ASN A 247 -6.21 3.52 20.11
N LEU A 248 -6.43 4.40 19.14
CA LEU A 248 -5.96 5.78 19.16
C LEU A 248 -6.52 6.57 20.34
N LYS A 249 -7.80 6.35 20.66
CA LYS A 249 -8.46 6.99 21.82
C LYS A 249 -7.79 6.64 23.15
N GLU A 250 -7.44 5.38 23.36
CA GLU A 250 -6.70 4.93 24.54
C GLU A 250 -5.28 5.48 24.58
N TYR A 251 -4.60 5.52 23.43
CA TYR A 251 -3.26 6.08 23.31
C TYR A 251 -3.23 7.56 23.74
N LEU A 252 -4.18 8.38 23.25
CA LEU A 252 -4.24 9.80 23.61
C LEU A 252 -4.42 9.98 25.13
N LYS A 253 -5.32 9.21 25.75
CA LYS A 253 -5.49 9.19 27.22
C LYS A 253 -4.21 8.75 27.95
N TRP A 254 -3.49 7.78 27.40
CA TRP A 254 -2.23 7.30 27.97
C TRP A 254 -1.14 8.39 27.92
N LYS A 255 -1.00 9.12 26.81
CA LYS A 255 -0.05 10.24 26.68
C LYS A 255 -0.36 11.37 27.66
N GLU A 256 -1.63 11.73 27.84
CA GLU A 256 -2.06 12.74 28.82
C GLU A 256 -1.68 12.38 30.26
N ARG A 257 -1.89 11.12 30.66
CA ARG A 257 -1.49 10.62 31.98
C ARG A 257 0.03 10.71 32.18
N GLY A 258 0.80 10.39 31.15
CA GLY A 258 2.26 10.53 31.15
C GLY A 258 2.73 11.96 31.36
N LYS A 259 2.12 12.94 30.66
CA LYS A 259 2.41 14.37 30.83
C LYS A 259 2.12 14.85 32.25
N LYS A 260 0.96 14.49 32.82
CA LYS A 260 0.58 14.84 34.20
C LYS A 260 1.52 14.27 35.26
N ARG A 261 2.11 13.09 35.04
CA ARG A 261 3.09 12.48 35.96
C ARG A 261 4.45 13.18 35.90
N LYS A 262 4.86 13.69 34.73
CA LYS A 262 6.09 14.48 34.58
C LYS A 262 5.97 15.87 35.23
N LEU A 263 4.79 16.50 35.19
CA LEU A 263 4.55 17.82 35.80
C LEU A 263 4.45 17.81 37.33
N LYS A 264 4.29 16.62 37.94
CA LYS A 264 4.20 16.43 39.40
C LYS A 264 5.52 15.98 40.04
N ARG A 265 6.58 15.84 39.23
CA ARG A 265 7.94 15.52 39.65
C ARG A 265 8.81 16.74 39.44
#